data_AF-A0A3C0UU23-F1
#
_entry.id   AF-A0A3C0UU23-F1
#
_cell.length_a   1.000
_cell.length_b   1.000
_cell.length_c   1.000
_cell.angle_alpha   90.00
_cell.angle_beta   90.00
_cell.angle_gamma   90.00
#
_symmetry.space_group_name_H-M   'P 1'
#
loop_
_entity.id
_entity.type
_entity.pdbx_description
1 polymer ?
#
loop_
_entity_poly.entity_id
_entity_poly.type
_entity_poly.pdbx_seq_one_letter_code
_entity_poly.pdbx_strand_id
1 'polypeptide(L)'
;MRSIVQKTAIAFLLASQFAIGQAPKKLPETQHPRAEVEMHMRFLASDELQGRRTGEQGNLVASRYIAEQFRVLGIKPAPGQTDYLQLVPFAIQKSAKEGVLIANNDTLRVNKEFVILGSGAANLTADIVFVGYGLADDYKTDVKGKIVVAQIGTPESKTPQELFTASNEKRKLATQKGAALLIELFTAQIPWSFASRYFGGEKTSLDNGLGDAVAHVWVNGQQKKYADLFKSGATKATFKTTGREQTSVKSHNVVGVIEGTDPVLKNEYVVVTAHFDHVGMGKKGGNTYTAADSIFNGARDNAFGTVAMLTAAKTLSLKPTKRSILVIAYTGEEVGLLGSKYYADHPLVPLNQCVFNLNSDGAGYADKTLVSVIGLDRTNCKAEIEAGCKAFGLGVFGDPSPEQGLFDRSDNVSLAAKGIPAPDFAPGFKSFDGEIAKYYHQAADNPDSVDFDYLLKFCQSFAYTARLIGNKPVKPYWTAGDKYEPAAKALYGK
;
A
#
# COMPACT_ATOMS: atom_id res chain seq x y z
N MET A 1 -41.88 -90.71 20.26
CA MET A 1 -41.15 -90.41 19.01
C MET A 1 -41.37 -88.95 18.64
N ARG A 2 -40.28 -88.22 18.36
CA ARG A 2 -40.17 -86.91 17.67
C ARG A 2 -40.78 -85.71 18.41
N SER A 3 -40.01 -84.87 19.12
CA SER A 3 -39.14 -83.78 18.62
C SER A 3 -39.83 -82.87 17.59
N ILE A 4 -40.05 -81.60 17.94
CA ILE A 4 -39.61 -80.41 17.18
C ILE A 4 -39.86 -79.15 18.03
N VAL A 5 -38.79 -78.38 18.18
CA VAL A 5 -38.69 -77.02 18.73
C VAL A 5 -39.20 -76.03 17.69
N GLN A 6 -40.01 -75.03 18.06
CA GLN A 6 -40.16 -73.83 17.24
C GLN A 6 -40.11 -72.55 18.08
N LYS A 7 -39.14 -71.72 17.68
CA LYS A 7 -38.65 -70.50 18.29
C LYS A 7 -39.61 -69.34 18.02
N THR A 8 -39.72 -68.48 19.01
CA THR A 8 -40.29 -67.13 18.97
C THR A 8 -39.60 -66.28 17.89
N ALA A 9 -40.36 -65.72 16.95
CA ALA A 9 -39.88 -64.72 16.01
C ALA A 9 -40.45 -63.35 16.42
N ILE A 10 -39.60 -62.51 17.02
CA ILE A 10 -39.88 -61.09 17.24
C ILE A 10 -39.56 -60.37 15.94
N ALA A 11 -40.58 -59.84 15.26
CA ALA A 11 -40.42 -59.00 14.09
C ALA A 11 -39.95 -57.59 14.52
N PHE A 12 -38.67 -57.30 14.31
CA PHE A 12 -38.14 -55.94 14.35
C PHE A 12 -38.55 -55.21 13.06
N LEU A 13 -39.50 -54.27 13.15
CA LEU A 13 -39.73 -53.28 12.11
C LEU A 13 -38.56 -52.28 12.12
N LEU A 14 -37.61 -52.45 11.20
CA LEU A 14 -36.64 -51.40 10.84
C LEU A 14 -37.39 -50.30 10.08
N ALA A 15 -37.68 -49.19 10.74
CA ALA A 15 -38.01 -47.94 10.07
C ALA A 15 -36.72 -47.38 9.43
N SER A 16 -36.57 -47.60 8.12
CA SER A 16 -35.52 -46.97 7.32
C SER A 16 -35.81 -45.47 7.20
N GLN A 17 -35.17 -44.67 8.06
CA GLN A 17 -35.04 -43.23 7.84
C GLN A 17 -34.16 -43.02 6.60
N PHE A 18 -34.78 -42.77 5.45
CA PHE A 18 -34.09 -42.16 4.33
C PHE A 18 -33.66 -40.76 4.76
N ALA A 19 -32.40 -40.62 5.16
CA ALA A 19 -31.73 -39.34 5.20
C ALA A 19 -31.68 -38.81 3.77
N ILE A 20 -32.63 -37.92 3.44
CA ILE A 20 -32.51 -37.07 2.25
C ILE A 20 -31.28 -36.19 2.50
N GLY A 21 -30.12 -36.62 1.99
CA GLY A 21 -28.93 -35.79 1.97
C GLY A 21 -29.28 -34.52 1.21
N GLN A 22 -29.37 -33.39 1.92
CA GLN A 22 -29.44 -32.09 1.26
C GLN A 22 -28.22 -31.99 0.34
N ALA A 23 -28.44 -31.79 -0.95
CA ALA A 23 -27.37 -31.45 -1.87
C ALA A 23 -26.54 -30.31 -1.24
N PRO A 24 -25.20 -30.36 -1.28
CA PRO A 24 -24.39 -29.33 -0.66
C PRO A 24 -24.84 -27.96 -1.19
N LYS A 25 -25.24 -27.06 -0.29
CA LYS A 25 -25.66 -25.71 -0.67
C LYS A 25 -24.53 -25.07 -1.48
N LYS A 26 -24.79 -24.79 -2.76
CA LYS A 26 -23.84 -24.06 -3.60
C LYS A 26 -23.55 -22.71 -2.96
N LEU A 27 -22.27 -22.44 -2.66
CA LEU A 27 -21.84 -21.17 -2.09
C LEU A 27 -22.14 -20.03 -3.09
N PRO A 28 -22.56 -18.83 -2.64
CA PRO A 28 -22.80 -17.70 -3.55
C PRO A 28 -21.62 -17.41 -4.49
N GLU A 29 -20.39 -17.60 -4.01
CA GLU A 29 -19.15 -17.41 -4.76
C GLU A 29 -19.01 -18.36 -5.96
N THR A 30 -19.60 -19.57 -5.88
CA THR A 30 -19.61 -20.52 -7.02
C THR A 30 -20.42 -20.04 -8.23
N GLN A 31 -21.26 -19.02 -8.06
CA GLN A 31 -22.12 -18.51 -9.11
C GLN A 31 -21.47 -17.37 -9.91
N HIS A 32 -20.28 -16.92 -9.52
CA HIS A 32 -19.56 -15.87 -10.23
C HIS A 32 -18.97 -16.42 -11.54
N PRO A 33 -19.33 -15.85 -12.71
CA PRO A 33 -18.90 -16.39 -14.00
C PRO A 33 -17.44 -16.03 -14.30
N ARG A 34 -16.67 -17.02 -14.78
CA ARG A 34 -15.28 -16.84 -15.25
C ARG A 34 -15.13 -15.69 -16.26
N ALA A 35 -16.12 -15.51 -17.13
CA ALA A 35 -16.11 -14.47 -18.15
C ALA A 35 -16.08 -13.05 -17.57
N GLU A 36 -16.68 -12.84 -16.40
CA GLU A 36 -16.67 -11.53 -15.73
C GLU A 36 -15.33 -11.25 -15.04
N VAL A 37 -14.74 -12.26 -14.41
CA VAL A 37 -13.35 -12.20 -13.90
C VAL A 37 -12.38 -11.86 -15.03
N GLU A 38 -12.50 -12.53 -16.17
CA GLU A 38 -11.67 -12.27 -17.35
C GLU A 38 -11.90 -10.86 -17.92
N MET A 39 -13.16 -10.40 -18.00
CA MET A 39 -13.49 -9.05 -18.41
C MET A 39 -12.84 -8.00 -17.50
N HIS A 40 -12.96 -8.12 -16.18
CA HIS A 40 -12.34 -7.18 -15.25
C HIS A 40 -10.82 -7.15 -15.41
N MET A 41 -10.17 -8.32 -15.50
CA MET A 41 -8.72 -8.42 -15.69
C MET A 41 -8.27 -7.77 -17.00
N ARG A 42 -8.93 -8.11 -18.11
CA ARG A 42 -8.59 -7.58 -19.43
C ARG A 42 -8.78 -6.07 -19.52
N PHE A 43 -9.81 -5.51 -18.88
CA PHE A 43 -10.01 -4.07 -18.84
C PHE A 43 -9.00 -3.39 -17.92
N LEU A 44 -8.84 -3.86 -16.69
CA LEU A 44 -7.98 -3.22 -15.71
C LEU A 44 -6.52 -3.25 -16.15
N ALA A 45 -6.04 -4.34 -16.76
CA ALA A 45 -4.68 -4.45 -17.28
C ALA A 45 -4.60 -4.26 -18.80
N SER A 46 -5.45 -3.40 -19.37
CA SER A 46 -5.43 -3.07 -20.80
C SER A 46 -4.42 -1.96 -21.14
N ASP A 47 -3.95 -1.94 -22.39
CA ASP A 47 -3.04 -0.91 -22.91
C ASP A 47 -3.70 0.49 -22.91
N GLU A 48 -5.02 0.54 -23.09
CA GLU A 48 -5.81 1.78 -23.04
C GLU A 48 -5.72 2.47 -21.68
N LEU A 49 -5.42 1.72 -20.60
CA LEU A 49 -5.19 2.27 -19.27
C LEU A 49 -3.73 2.62 -18.99
N GLN A 50 -2.81 2.42 -19.95
CA GLN A 50 -1.45 2.97 -19.93
C GLN A 50 -0.69 2.69 -18.62
N GLY A 51 -0.90 1.50 -18.05
CA GLY A 51 -0.29 1.07 -16.79
C GLY A 51 -0.75 1.80 -15.53
N ARG A 52 -1.90 2.49 -15.56
CA ARG A 52 -2.63 3.04 -14.40
C ARG A 52 -1.76 3.79 -13.38
N ARG A 53 -0.74 4.51 -13.86
CA ARG A 53 0.14 5.32 -13.00
C ARG A 53 -0.65 6.31 -12.17
N THR A 54 -0.40 6.32 -10.87
CA THR A 54 -1.09 7.20 -9.92
C THR A 54 -1.12 8.65 -10.41
N GLY A 55 -2.34 9.19 -10.53
CA GLY A 55 -2.59 10.55 -10.98
C GLY A 55 -2.58 10.78 -12.50
N GLU A 56 -2.35 9.74 -13.31
CA GLU A 56 -2.46 9.81 -14.77
C GLU A 56 -3.84 9.33 -15.27
N GLN A 57 -4.13 9.52 -16.56
CA GLN A 57 -5.48 9.30 -17.10
C GLN A 57 -6.00 7.88 -16.90
N GLY A 58 -5.17 6.86 -17.15
CA GLY A 58 -5.57 5.46 -16.96
C GLY A 58 -5.93 5.11 -15.52
N ASN A 59 -5.27 5.75 -14.55
CA ASN A 59 -5.60 5.63 -13.13
C ASN A 59 -6.97 6.26 -12.81
N LEU A 60 -7.25 7.45 -13.36
CA LEU A 60 -8.57 8.09 -13.22
C LEU A 60 -9.69 7.24 -13.84
N VAL A 61 -9.46 6.69 -15.04
CA VAL A 61 -10.41 5.81 -15.71
C VAL A 61 -10.66 4.54 -14.89
N ALA A 62 -9.61 3.92 -14.35
CA ALA A 62 -9.74 2.75 -13.47
C ALA A 62 -10.56 3.07 -12.20
N SER A 63 -10.30 4.20 -11.54
CA SER A 63 -11.07 4.62 -10.35
C SER A 63 -12.55 4.82 -10.68
N ARG A 64 -12.87 5.44 -11.82
CA ARG A 64 -14.25 5.61 -12.29
C ARG A 64 -14.88 4.26 -12.62
N TYR A 65 -14.18 3.38 -13.32
CA TYR A 65 -14.67 2.05 -13.65
C TYR A 65 -15.09 1.27 -12.41
N ILE A 66 -14.24 1.24 -11.37
CA ILE A 66 -14.53 0.56 -10.09
C ILE A 66 -15.75 1.19 -9.41
N ALA A 67 -15.86 2.52 -9.39
CA ALA A 67 -17.01 3.22 -8.83
C ALA A 67 -18.32 2.85 -9.57
N GLU A 68 -18.27 2.70 -10.89
CA GLU A 68 -19.44 2.26 -11.66
C GLU A 68 -19.77 0.78 -11.45
N GLN A 69 -18.77 -0.08 -11.19
CA GLN A 69 -19.05 -1.46 -10.74
C GLN A 69 -19.82 -1.45 -9.41
N PHE A 70 -19.42 -0.60 -8.45
CA PHE A 70 -20.15 -0.45 -7.19
C PHE A 70 -21.58 0.06 -7.41
N ARG A 71 -21.77 1.03 -8.32
CA ARG A 71 -23.08 1.59 -8.64
C ARG A 71 -24.03 0.57 -9.25
N VAL A 72 -23.54 -0.25 -10.20
CA VAL A 72 -24.34 -1.33 -10.81
C VAL A 72 -24.75 -2.39 -9.78
N LEU A 73 -23.90 -2.64 -8.78
CA LEU A 73 -24.17 -3.59 -7.71
C LEU A 73 -25.07 -3.05 -6.58
N GLY A 74 -25.47 -1.78 -6.64
CA GLY A 74 -26.26 -1.12 -5.59
C GLY A 74 -25.51 -0.96 -4.27
N ILE A 75 -24.18 -1.04 -4.28
CA ILE A 75 -23.33 -0.77 -3.12
C ILE A 75 -23.51 0.71 -2.76
N LYS A 76 -23.60 1.05 -1.48
CA LYS A 76 -23.81 2.45 -1.06
C LYS A 76 -22.46 3.17 -0.96
N PRO A 77 -22.36 4.48 -1.28
CA PRO A 77 -21.24 5.29 -0.84
C PRO A 77 -21.05 5.23 0.68
N ALA A 78 -19.86 5.57 1.17
CA ALA A 78 -19.62 5.69 2.60
C ALA A 78 -20.54 6.74 3.26
N PRO A 79 -20.85 6.62 4.56
CA PRO A 79 -21.71 7.57 5.27
C PRO A 79 -21.28 9.03 5.06
N GLY A 80 -22.24 9.90 4.75
CA GLY A 80 -21.99 11.33 4.50
C GLY A 80 -21.37 11.65 3.14
N GLN A 81 -21.06 10.66 2.31
CA GLN A 81 -20.55 10.88 0.94
C GLN A 81 -21.69 10.84 -0.08
N THR A 82 -21.52 11.60 -1.16
CA THR A 82 -22.46 11.67 -2.29
C THR A 82 -22.03 10.78 -3.48
N ASP A 83 -20.76 10.36 -3.51
CA ASP A 83 -20.20 9.43 -4.50
C ASP A 83 -19.17 8.51 -3.83
N TYR A 84 -18.64 7.52 -4.56
CA TYR A 84 -17.66 6.55 -4.05
C TYR A 84 -16.23 7.09 -3.98
N LEU A 85 -15.96 8.26 -4.56
CA LEU A 85 -14.61 8.77 -4.77
C LEU A 85 -14.14 9.61 -3.58
N GLN A 86 -13.19 9.09 -2.80
CA GLN A 86 -12.45 9.86 -1.81
C GLN A 86 -11.24 10.51 -2.48
N LEU A 87 -11.24 11.83 -2.59
CA LEU A 87 -10.10 12.58 -3.13
C LEU A 87 -8.84 12.34 -2.29
N VAL A 88 -7.77 11.89 -2.94
CA VAL A 88 -6.42 11.86 -2.38
C VAL A 88 -5.63 12.99 -3.05
N PRO A 89 -5.22 14.03 -2.29
CA PRO A 89 -4.52 15.18 -2.85
C PRO A 89 -3.07 14.79 -3.11
N PHE A 90 -2.70 14.55 -4.37
CA PHE A 90 -1.34 14.26 -4.78
C PHE A 90 -0.62 15.49 -5.31
N ALA A 91 0.70 15.48 -5.19
CA ALA A 91 1.59 16.45 -5.77
C ALA A 91 2.73 15.69 -6.47
N ILE A 92 2.94 15.99 -7.75
CA ILE A 92 4.12 15.57 -8.49
C ILE A 92 5.18 16.65 -8.30
N GLN A 93 6.25 16.30 -7.59
CA GLN A 93 7.40 17.14 -7.39
C GLN A 93 8.50 16.75 -8.37
N LYS A 94 8.96 17.70 -9.18
CA LYS A 94 10.10 17.53 -10.08
C LYS A 94 11.35 18.16 -9.48
N SER A 95 12.50 17.81 -10.06
CA SER A 95 13.75 18.50 -9.76
C SER A 95 13.62 19.99 -10.08
N ALA A 96 14.40 20.81 -9.39
CA ALA A 96 14.62 22.17 -9.86
C ALA A 96 15.35 22.14 -11.21
N LYS A 97 14.90 22.97 -12.16
CA LYS A 97 15.58 23.13 -13.46
C LYS A 97 16.98 23.69 -13.27
N GLU A 98 17.14 24.59 -12.31
CA GLU A 98 18.39 25.27 -12.00
C GLU A 98 18.61 25.38 -10.49
N GLY A 99 19.86 25.24 -10.08
CA GLY A 99 20.26 25.39 -8.69
C GLY A 99 21.77 25.52 -8.56
N VAL A 100 22.23 26.54 -7.83
CA VAL A 100 23.63 26.74 -7.47
C VAL A 100 23.79 27.04 -5.99
N LEU A 101 24.83 26.45 -5.39
CA LEU A 101 25.35 26.81 -4.07
C LEU A 101 26.77 27.34 -4.28
N ILE A 102 26.99 28.59 -3.88
CA ILE A 102 28.28 29.27 -4.03
C ILE A 102 28.82 29.56 -2.64
N ALA A 103 29.98 29.01 -2.31
CA ALA A 103 30.66 29.22 -1.03
C ALA A 103 32.15 29.39 -1.31
N ASN A 104 32.74 30.49 -0.82
CA ASN A 104 34.09 30.92 -1.21
C ASN A 104 34.22 30.97 -2.75
N ASN A 105 35.18 30.22 -3.33
CA ASN A 105 35.41 30.13 -4.78
C ASN A 105 34.73 28.91 -5.43
N ASP A 106 34.06 28.05 -4.65
CA ASP A 106 33.41 26.85 -5.13
C ASP A 106 31.98 27.14 -5.58
N THR A 107 31.61 26.63 -6.76
CA THR A 107 30.24 26.65 -7.27
C THR A 107 29.74 25.22 -7.46
N LEU A 108 28.84 24.80 -6.58
CA LEU A 108 28.17 23.51 -6.62
C LEU A 108 26.87 23.63 -7.44
N ARG A 109 26.53 22.59 -8.19
CA ARG A 109 25.34 22.54 -9.06
C ARG A 109 24.38 21.43 -8.65
N VAL A 110 23.09 21.73 -8.77
CA VAL A 110 22.01 20.79 -8.44
C VAL A 110 22.12 19.52 -9.29
N ASN A 111 21.78 18.38 -8.69
CA ASN A 111 21.89 17.01 -9.23
C ASN A 111 23.31 16.54 -9.56
N LYS A 112 24.34 17.37 -9.31
CA LYS A 112 25.75 17.00 -9.43
C LYS A 112 26.42 16.93 -8.06
N GLU A 113 26.52 18.07 -7.38
CA GLU A 113 27.16 18.17 -6.07
C GLU A 113 26.18 18.27 -4.90
N PHE A 114 24.92 18.63 -5.19
CA PHE A 114 23.87 18.71 -4.18
C PHE A 114 22.49 18.35 -4.78
N VAL A 115 21.53 17.98 -3.94
CA VAL A 115 20.11 17.82 -4.32
C VAL A 115 19.22 18.69 -3.45
N ILE A 116 18.12 19.17 -4.03
CA ILE A 116 17.11 19.96 -3.32
C ILE A 116 15.99 19.02 -2.88
N LEU A 117 15.77 18.90 -1.58
CA LEU A 117 14.71 18.07 -1.02
C LEU A 117 13.39 18.83 -0.93
N GLY A 118 13.45 20.13 -0.63
CA GLY A 118 12.27 20.99 -0.63
C GLY A 118 12.66 22.47 -0.64
N SER A 119 12.20 23.20 -1.64
CA SER A 119 12.37 24.65 -1.76
C SER A 119 11.46 25.18 -2.86
N GLY A 120 10.84 26.34 -2.64
CA GLY A 120 10.38 27.20 -3.74
C GLY A 120 11.56 27.88 -4.43
N ALA A 121 11.29 28.80 -5.36
CA ALA A 121 12.35 29.65 -5.93
C ALA A 121 13.03 30.46 -4.81
N ALA A 122 14.36 30.49 -4.82
CA ALA A 122 15.13 31.16 -3.79
C ALA A 122 16.35 31.87 -4.40
N ASN A 123 16.70 33.01 -3.82
CA ASN A 123 17.94 33.74 -4.07
C ASN A 123 18.36 34.40 -2.76
N LEU A 124 19.21 33.73 -2.00
CA LEU A 124 19.64 34.20 -0.69
C LEU A 124 21.15 34.10 -0.54
N THR A 125 21.71 35.02 0.24
CA THR A 125 23.08 34.95 0.72
C THR A 125 23.06 35.19 2.22
N ALA A 126 23.60 34.25 2.99
CA ALA A 126 23.58 34.33 4.45
C ALA A 126 24.79 33.64 5.07
N ASP A 127 25.04 33.95 6.34
CA ASP A 127 26.13 33.38 7.11
C ASP A 127 25.87 31.91 7.40
N ILE A 128 26.94 31.11 7.48
CA ILE A 128 26.89 29.67 7.74
C ILE A 128 27.07 29.41 9.23
N VAL A 129 26.28 28.48 9.77
CA VAL A 129 26.49 27.90 11.11
C VAL A 129 26.44 26.39 11.02
N PHE A 130 27.53 25.73 11.40
CA PHE A 130 27.55 24.28 11.57
C PHE A 130 27.00 23.89 12.95
N VAL A 131 25.99 23.02 12.97
CA VAL A 131 25.26 22.61 14.18
C VAL A 131 25.36 21.10 14.42
N GLY A 132 26.51 20.48 14.16
CA GLY A 132 26.69 19.04 14.43
C GLY A 132 25.70 18.18 13.64
N TYR A 133 24.82 17.46 14.33
CA TYR A 133 23.76 16.66 13.71
C TYR A 133 22.45 17.43 13.50
N GLY A 134 22.33 18.66 13.99
CA GLY A 134 21.13 19.47 13.89
C GLY A 134 19.98 18.97 14.76
N LEU A 135 20.30 18.32 15.87
CA LEU A 135 19.35 17.92 16.91
C LEU A 135 19.03 19.11 17.84
N ALA A 136 18.01 18.99 18.67
CA ALA A 136 17.57 20.07 19.57
C ALA A 136 18.73 20.65 20.40
N ASP A 137 19.59 19.79 20.95
CA ASP A 137 20.73 20.16 21.80
C ASP A 137 21.91 20.77 21.03
N ASP A 138 21.91 20.66 19.70
CA ASP A 138 22.97 21.22 18.85
C ASP A 138 22.77 22.73 18.59
N TYR A 139 21.54 23.25 18.71
CA TYR A 139 21.22 24.66 18.46
C TYR A 139 21.60 25.55 19.66
N LYS A 140 22.90 25.66 19.92
CA LYS A 140 23.48 26.48 21.01
C LYS A 140 23.62 27.96 20.65
N THR A 141 23.42 28.31 19.39
CA THR A 141 23.54 29.67 18.85
C THR A 141 22.29 30.05 18.06
N ASP A 142 22.02 31.35 17.92
CA ASP A 142 20.93 31.83 17.08
C ASP A 142 21.24 31.60 15.59
N VAL A 143 20.30 30.94 14.92
CA VAL A 143 20.37 30.55 13.51
C VAL A 143 19.34 31.29 12.64
N LYS A 144 18.59 32.24 13.23
CA LYS A 144 17.57 32.98 12.49
C LYS A 144 18.20 33.71 11.29
N GLY A 145 17.67 33.46 10.09
CA GLY A 145 18.14 34.02 8.83
C GLY A 145 19.46 33.43 8.31
N LYS A 146 20.03 32.42 8.97
CA LYS A 146 21.33 31.83 8.61
C LYS A 146 21.18 30.54 7.81
N ILE A 147 22.27 30.14 7.15
CA ILE A 147 22.40 28.81 6.53
C ILE A 147 22.88 27.84 7.61
N VAL A 148 22.00 26.93 7.99
CA VAL A 148 22.30 25.87 8.96
C VAL A 148 22.92 24.69 8.22
N VAL A 149 24.11 24.27 8.63
CA VAL A 149 24.79 23.08 8.11
C VAL A 149 24.77 21.99 9.18
N ALA A 150 24.31 20.79 8.83
CA ALA A 150 24.26 19.64 9.72
C ALA A 150 24.78 18.37 9.03
N GLN A 151 25.12 17.34 9.80
CA GLN A 151 25.42 15.99 9.31
C GLN A 151 24.13 15.25 9.03
N ILE A 152 24.04 14.45 7.96
CA ILE A 152 22.83 13.63 7.74
C ILE A 152 22.58 12.65 8.91
N GLY A 153 21.30 12.46 9.26
CA GLY A 153 20.90 11.49 10.28
C GLY A 153 21.11 11.95 11.72
N THR A 154 21.24 10.97 12.60
CA THR A 154 21.64 11.09 14.01
C THR A 154 22.91 10.26 14.26
N PRO A 155 23.60 10.41 15.41
CA PRO A 155 24.70 9.51 15.77
C PRO A 155 24.32 8.03 15.79
N GLU A 156 23.04 7.72 16.08
CA GLU A 156 22.51 6.37 16.22
C GLU A 156 21.93 5.80 14.92
N SER A 157 21.73 6.62 13.89
CA SER A 157 21.11 6.19 12.63
C SER A 157 21.99 5.18 11.90
N LYS A 158 21.44 3.99 11.64
CA LYS A 158 22.10 2.88 10.94
C LYS A 158 21.45 2.56 9.61
N THR A 159 20.16 2.86 9.45
CA THR A 159 19.40 2.51 8.25
C THR A 159 19.04 3.74 7.41
N PRO A 160 18.84 3.59 6.08
CA PRO A 160 18.35 4.69 5.24
C PRO A 160 17.04 5.30 5.75
N GLN A 161 16.13 4.46 6.27
CA GLN A 161 14.85 4.91 6.80
C GLN A 161 15.02 5.83 8.02
N GLU A 162 15.91 5.48 8.95
CA GLU A 162 16.24 6.32 10.11
C GLU A 162 16.88 7.64 9.66
N LEU A 163 17.81 7.60 8.70
CA LEU A 163 18.45 8.80 8.15
C LEU A 163 17.42 9.79 7.57
N PHE A 164 16.48 9.28 6.76
CA PHE A 164 15.48 10.11 6.08
C PHE A 164 14.40 10.63 7.04
N THR A 165 14.06 9.84 8.06
CA THR A 165 13.14 10.27 9.13
C THR A 165 13.76 11.42 9.92
N ALA A 166 15.00 11.27 10.38
CA ALA A 166 15.73 12.32 11.08
C ALA A 166 15.88 13.59 10.23
N SER A 167 16.19 13.44 8.94
CA SER A 167 16.27 14.55 7.98
C SER A 167 14.99 15.39 7.92
N ASN A 168 13.81 14.75 7.93
CA ASN A 168 12.53 15.45 7.96
C ASN A 168 12.29 16.20 9.29
N GLU A 169 12.63 15.59 10.42
CA GLU A 169 12.51 16.21 11.75
C GLU A 169 13.42 17.43 11.90
N LYS A 170 14.67 17.30 11.42
CA LYS A 170 15.63 18.39 11.40
C LYS A 170 15.17 19.56 10.53
N ARG A 171 14.55 19.30 9.37
CA ARG A 171 13.96 20.36 8.54
C ARG A 171 12.87 21.12 9.30
N LYS A 172 12.00 20.41 10.04
CA LYS A 172 10.97 21.04 10.88
C LYS A 172 11.61 21.93 11.96
N LEU A 173 12.62 21.42 12.66
CA LEU A 173 13.31 22.17 13.70
C LEU A 173 14.05 23.40 13.14
N ALA A 174 14.79 23.26 12.03
CA ALA A 174 15.46 24.37 11.37
C ALA A 174 14.46 25.46 10.92
N THR A 175 13.29 25.06 10.42
CA THR A 175 12.18 25.98 10.10
C THR A 175 11.73 26.73 11.35
N GLN A 176 11.45 26.03 12.46
CA GLN A 176 11.00 26.64 13.72
C GLN A 176 12.04 27.61 14.31
N LYS A 177 13.34 27.32 14.13
CA LYS A 177 14.44 28.20 14.54
C LYS A 177 14.69 29.36 13.57
N GLY A 178 13.93 29.45 12.47
CA GLY A 178 13.99 30.56 11.53
C GLY A 178 15.20 30.54 10.61
N ALA A 179 15.81 29.38 10.36
CA ALA A 179 16.91 29.24 9.40
C ALA A 179 16.46 29.69 7.99
N ALA A 180 17.39 30.25 7.21
CA ALA A 180 17.14 30.63 5.81
C ALA A 180 17.32 29.45 4.85
N LEU A 181 18.20 28.50 5.20
CA LEU A 181 18.49 27.28 4.43
C LEU A 181 19.01 26.20 5.39
N LEU A 182 18.55 24.96 5.22
CA LEU A 182 19.18 23.78 5.81
C LEU A 182 20.01 23.06 4.74
N ILE A 183 21.30 22.88 5.01
CA ILE A 183 22.22 22.03 4.27
C ILE A 183 22.54 20.81 5.15
N GLU A 184 22.23 19.60 4.70
CA GLU A 184 22.80 18.40 5.31
C GLU A 184 23.95 17.85 4.48
N LEU A 185 25.04 17.47 5.15
CA LEU A 185 26.18 16.79 4.55
C LEU A 185 25.86 15.30 4.45
N PHE A 186 25.62 14.86 3.22
CA PHE A 186 25.31 13.47 2.93
C PHE A 186 26.59 12.62 2.99
N THR A 187 26.77 11.89 4.09
CA THR A 187 27.92 11.00 4.32
C THR A 187 27.51 9.53 4.49
N ALA A 188 26.26 9.19 4.16
CA ALA A 188 25.74 7.84 4.29
C ALA A 188 26.50 6.86 3.38
N GLN A 189 26.48 5.56 3.73
CA GLN A 189 27.06 4.45 2.94
C GLN A 189 26.21 4.12 1.69
N ILE A 190 25.61 5.13 1.06
CA ILE A 190 24.81 5.02 -0.15
C ILE A 190 25.55 5.82 -1.23
N PRO A 191 25.83 5.26 -2.42
CA PRO A 191 26.52 6.01 -3.48
C PRO A 191 25.81 7.33 -3.78
N TRP A 192 26.54 8.44 -3.79
CA TRP A 192 25.96 9.76 -4.06
C TRP A 192 25.19 9.83 -5.39
N SER A 193 25.67 9.16 -6.44
CA SER A 193 24.98 9.11 -7.74
C SER A 193 23.58 8.50 -7.64
N PHE A 194 23.42 7.47 -6.81
CA PHE A 194 22.13 6.85 -6.54
C PHE A 194 21.21 7.80 -5.77
N ALA A 195 21.70 8.38 -4.66
CA ALA A 195 20.93 9.33 -3.86
C ALA A 195 20.53 10.56 -4.69
N SER A 196 21.46 11.12 -5.46
CA SER A 196 21.23 12.29 -6.31
C SER A 196 20.15 12.00 -7.35
N ARG A 197 20.22 10.86 -8.05
CA ARG A 197 19.22 10.47 -9.04
C ARG A 197 17.85 10.22 -8.41
N TYR A 198 17.80 9.55 -7.26
CA TYR A 198 16.55 9.19 -6.60
C TYR A 198 15.83 10.42 -6.03
N PHE A 199 16.53 11.27 -5.29
CA PHE A 199 15.94 12.46 -4.65
C PHE A 199 15.83 13.66 -5.58
N GLY A 200 16.66 13.72 -6.62
CA GLY A 200 16.54 14.70 -7.70
C GLY A 200 15.52 14.32 -8.78
N GLY A 201 14.93 13.12 -8.71
CA GLY A 201 13.93 12.63 -9.67
C GLY A 201 12.53 13.21 -9.46
N GLU A 202 11.64 12.88 -10.40
CA GLU A 202 10.20 13.09 -10.22
C GLU A 202 9.68 12.18 -9.10
N LYS A 203 8.91 12.75 -8.16
CA LYS A 203 8.27 12.01 -7.09
C LYS A 203 6.82 12.43 -6.91
N THR A 204 5.95 11.46 -6.74
CA THR A 204 4.60 11.68 -6.26
C THR A 204 4.60 11.67 -4.73
N SER A 205 3.86 12.58 -4.12
CA SER A 205 3.69 12.71 -2.67
C SER A 205 2.28 13.20 -2.37
N LEU A 206 1.85 13.16 -1.11
CA LEU A 206 0.64 13.87 -0.69
C LEU A 206 0.89 15.39 -0.74
N ASP A 207 -0.04 16.11 -1.33
CA ASP A 207 0.00 17.57 -1.43
C ASP A 207 -0.34 18.19 -0.08
N ASN A 208 0.70 18.45 0.71
CA ASN A 208 0.61 19.18 1.97
C ASN A 208 0.81 20.70 1.78
N GLY A 209 0.79 21.17 0.52
CA GLY A 209 1.26 22.49 0.13
C GLY A 209 2.79 22.62 0.19
N LEU A 210 3.35 23.54 -0.59
CA LEU A 210 4.70 24.06 -0.35
C LEU A 210 4.64 24.97 0.88
N GLY A 211 4.48 24.39 2.07
CA GLY A 211 4.42 25.18 3.31
C GLY A 211 5.70 26.01 3.53
N ASP A 212 5.65 26.96 4.47
CA ASP A 212 6.73 27.86 4.91
C ASP A 212 7.99 27.16 5.45
N ALA A 213 8.13 25.86 5.22
CA ALA A 213 9.28 25.07 5.61
C ALA A 213 10.53 25.56 4.89
N VAL A 214 11.61 25.69 5.66
CA VAL A 214 12.91 26.15 5.18
C VAL A 214 13.35 25.38 3.94
N ALA A 215 14.03 26.08 3.03
CA ALA A 215 14.73 25.43 1.92
C ALA A 215 15.67 24.34 2.48
N HIS A 216 15.68 23.19 1.85
CA HIS A 216 16.41 22.03 2.35
C HIS A 216 17.16 21.34 1.23
N VAL A 217 18.47 21.18 1.41
CA VAL A 217 19.37 20.54 0.45
C VAL A 217 20.28 19.53 1.12
N TRP A 218 20.64 18.50 0.38
CA TRP A 218 21.77 17.64 0.72
C TRP A 218 22.94 17.96 -0.19
N VAL A 219 24.13 18.11 0.40
CA VAL A 219 25.40 18.26 -0.32
C VAL A 219 26.16 16.94 -0.24
N ASN A 220 26.92 16.60 -1.29
CA ASN A 220 27.76 15.41 -1.35
C ASN A 220 28.92 15.47 -0.33
N GLY A 221 28.61 15.20 0.94
CA GLY A 221 29.56 15.17 2.05
C GLY A 221 30.56 14.01 1.97
N GLN A 222 30.35 13.01 1.10
CA GLN A 222 31.32 11.95 0.84
C GLN A 222 32.60 12.50 0.20
N GLN A 223 32.52 13.64 -0.50
CA GLN A 223 33.70 14.37 -0.93
C GLN A 223 34.20 15.27 0.20
N LYS A 224 35.37 14.93 0.75
CA LYS A 224 35.98 15.65 1.89
C LYS A 224 36.02 17.17 1.67
N LYS A 225 36.31 17.63 0.45
CA LYS A 225 36.37 19.06 0.13
C LYS A 225 35.06 19.80 0.45
N TYR A 226 33.89 19.21 0.17
CA TYR A 226 32.60 19.85 0.44
C TYR A 226 32.21 19.76 1.91
N ALA A 227 32.57 18.66 2.58
CA ALA A 227 32.38 18.55 4.01
C ALA A 227 33.22 19.61 4.76
N ASP A 228 34.49 19.78 4.42
CA ASP A 228 35.37 20.79 5.02
C ASP A 228 34.88 22.22 4.70
N LEU A 229 34.48 22.47 3.45
CA LEU A 229 33.98 23.76 3.00
C LEU A 229 32.81 24.25 3.86
N PHE A 230 31.80 23.41 4.11
CA PHE A 230 30.61 23.83 4.85
C PHE A 230 30.71 23.65 6.37
N LYS A 231 31.64 22.82 6.88
CA LYS A 231 31.86 22.67 8.33
C LYS A 231 32.67 23.81 8.93
N SER A 232 33.70 24.27 8.23
CA SER A 232 34.65 25.24 8.77
C SER A 232 35.31 26.17 7.75
N GLY A 233 35.26 25.86 6.45
CA GLY A 233 35.96 26.63 5.42
C GLY A 233 35.25 27.91 4.97
N ALA A 234 33.93 27.88 4.80
CA ALA A 234 33.12 29.01 4.35
C ALA A 234 32.31 29.59 5.52
N THR A 235 32.35 30.92 5.67
CA THR A 235 31.55 31.64 6.66
C THR A 235 30.24 32.17 6.08
N LYS A 236 30.12 32.22 4.76
CA LYS A 236 28.94 32.69 4.01
C LYS A 236 28.74 31.87 2.76
N ALA A 237 27.49 31.68 2.35
CA ALA A 237 27.17 31.09 1.05
C ALA A 237 25.97 31.77 0.39
N THR A 238 25.90 31.63 -0.93
CA THR A 238 24.77 32.04 -1.76
C THR A 238 24.06 30.80 -2.30
N PHE A 239 22.74 30.74 -2.11
CA PHE A 239 21.88 29.71 -2.68
C PHE A 239 20.91 30.34 -3.67
N LYS A 240 20.93 29.86 -4.92
CA LYS A 240 19.98 30.26 -5.96
C LYS A 240 19.34 29.04 -6.57
N THR A 241 18.03 29.02 -6.70
CA THR A 241 17.30 27.96 -7.39
C THR A 241 15.99 28.47 -7.95
N THR A 242 15.53 27.86 -9.04
CA THR A 242 14.15 27.99 -9.50
C THR A 242 13.14 27.28 -8.60
N GLY A 243 13.62 26.49 -7.63
CA GLY A 243 12.78 25.69 -6.74
C GLY A 243 12.33 24.39 -7.40
N ARG A 244 11.79 23.47 -6.60
CA ARG A 244 11.15 22.27 -7.14
C ARG A 244 9.82 22.66 -7.76
N GLU A 245 9.59 22.25 -9.01
CA GLU A 245 8.28 22.39 -9.62
C GLU A 245 7.33 21.39 -8.95
N GLN A 246 6.17 21.88 -8.49
CA GLN A 246 5.12 21.06 -7.93
C GLN A 246 3.85 21.23 -8.78
N THR A 247 3.34 20.12 -9.30
CA THR A 247 2.04 20.09 -9.97
C THR A 247 1.08 19.30 -9.11
N SER A 248 -0.02 19.91 -8.68
CA SER A 248 -1.09 19.21 -7.98
C SER A 248 -1.78 18.26 -8.94
N VAL A 249 -2.01 17.04 -8.48
CA VAL A 249 -2.66 15.97 -9.23
C VAL A 249 -3.70 15.34 -8.32
N LYS A 250 -4.88 15.06 -8.86
CA LYS A 250 -5.95 14.42 -8.10
C LYS A 250 -6.05 12.98 -8.53
N SER A 251 -6.17 12.07 -7.56
CA SER A 251 -6.71 10.74 -7.78
C SER A 251 -7.60 10.38 -6.59
N HIS A 252 -8.21 9.21 -6.62
CA HIS A 252 -9.24 8.83 -5.67
C HIS A 252 -9.02 7.42 -5.16
N ASN A 253 -9.17 7.24 -3.85
CA ASN A 253 -9.59 5.94 -3.34
C ASN A 253 -11.07 5.77 -3.72
N VAL A 254 -11.49 4.53 -4.00
CA VAL A 254 -12.89 4.21 -4.30
C VAL A 254 -13.45 3.42 -3.13
N VAL A 255 -14.45 3.99 -2.44
CA VAL A 255 -14.95 3.49 -1.15
C VAL A 255 -16.44 3.19 -1.25
N GLY A 256 -16.82 1.94 -0.98
CA GLY A 256 -18.21 1.48 -0.96
C GLY A 256 -18.56 0.70 0.31
N VAL A 257 -19.84 0.69 0.66
CA VAL A 257 -20.38 0.02 1.84
C VAL A 257 -21.49 -0.95 1.46
N ILE A 258 -21.35 -2.19 1.90
CA ILE A 258 -22.39 -3.22 1.86
C ILE A 258 -22.90 -3.39 3.30
N GLU A 259 -24.15 -3.03 3.54
CA GLU A 259 -24.75 -3.07 4.88
C GLU A 259 -24.93 -4.52 5.37
N GLY A 260 -24.51 -4.77 6.60
CA GLY A 260 -24.69 -6.05 7.28
C GLY A 260 -26.15 -6.37 7.61
N THR A 261 -26.44 -7.66 7.75
CA THR A 261 -27.79 -8.19 8.02
C THR A 261 -28.14 -8.26 9.50
N ASP A 262 -27.14 -8.27 10.38
CA ASP A 262 -27.36 -8.39 11.81
C ASP A 262 -27.60 -7.01 12.44
N PRO A 263 -28.65 -6.82 13.27
CA PRO A 263 -29.02 -5.50 13.79
C PRO A 263 -27.94 -4.87 14.68
N VAL A 264 -27.04 -5.66 15.27
CA VAL A 264 -25.95 -5.18 16.12
C VAL A 264 -24.63 -5.16 15.34
N LEU A 265 -24.28 -6.29 14.73
CA LEU A 265 -22.98 -6.46 14.07
C LEU A 265 -22.83 -5.65 12.78
N LYS A 266 -23.93 -5.15 12.18
CA LYS A 266 -23.82 -4.27 11.00
C LYS A 266 -23.07 -2.96 11.25
N ASN A 267 -22.88 -2.57 12.51
CA ASN A 267 -22.07 -1.39 12.88
C ASN A 267 -20.57 -1.72 12.99
N GLU A 268 -20.19 -2.98 12.81
CA GLU A 268 -18.81 -3.43 12.65
C GLU A 268 -18.52 -3.67 11.17
N TYR A 269 -17.34 -3.26 10.71
CA TYR A 269 -16.94 -3.37 9.31
C TYR A 269 -15.78 -4.35 9.15
N VAL A 270 -15.95 -5.35 8.29
CA VAL A 270 -14.82 -6.05 7.67
C VAL A 270 -14.44 -5.26 6.44
N VAL A 271 -13.19 -4.80 6.40
CA VAL A 271 -12.63 -4.03 5.29
C VAL A 271 -12.06 -5.01 4.27
N VAL A 272 -12.35 -4.80 2.99
CA VAL A 272 -11.83 -5.58 1.87
C VAL A 272 -11.12 -4.61 0.93
N THR A 273 -9.82 -4.82 0.71
CA THR A 273 -8.99 -3.83 0.02
C THR A 273 -8.09 -4.44 -1.06
N ALA A 274 -7.76 -3.62 -2.05
CA ALA A 274 -6.72 -3.85 -3.05
C ALA A 274 -6.32 -2.50 -3.65
N HIS A 275 -5.09 -2.33 -4.15
CA HIS A 275 -4.78 -1.18 -4.99
C HIS A 275 -5.06 -1.48 -6.46
N PHE A 276 -5.40 -0.43 -7.20
CA PHE A 276 -5.68 -0.53 -8.63
C PHE A 276 -4.66 0.21 -9.50
N ASP A 277 -3.81 1.05 -8.90
CA ASP A 277 -2.74 1.71 -9.64
C ASP A 277 -1.60 0.76 -9.97
N HIS A 278 -0.81 1.13 -10.98
CA HIS A 278 0.44 0.45 -11.30
C HIS A 278 1.49 1.49 -11.73
N VAL A 279 2.63 1.06 -12.29
CA VAL A 279 3.81 1.92 -12.46
C VAL A 279 3.77 2.88 -13.68
N GLY A 280 3.01 2.55 -14.72
CA GLY A 280 2.81 3.40 -15.92
C GLY A 280 3.51 2.93 -17.19
N MET A 281 4.10 3.86 -17.95
CA MET A 281 4.73 3.57 -19.25
C MET A 281 6.16 4.09 -19.37
N GLY A 282 6.96 3.44 -20.22
CA GLY A 282 8.32 3.83 -20.58
C GLY A 282 9.21 4.09 -19.36
N LYS A 283 10.01 5.17 -19.40
CA LYS A 283 10.91 5.55 -18.29
C LYS A 283 10.21 5.84 -16.98
N LYS A 284 8.90 6.14 -17.03
CA LYS A 284 8.08 6.35 -15.84
C LYS A 284 7.70 5.01 -15.21
N GLY A 285 7.34 4.01 -16.03
CA GLY A 285 6.90 2.68 -15.58
C GLY A 285 8.03 1.77 -15.08
N GLY A 286 9.19 1.75 -15.74
CA GLY A 286 10.25 0.86 -15.29
C GLY A 286 11.58 1.02 -16.02
N ASN A 287 12.55 0.22 -15.62
CA ASN A 287 13.92 0.31 -16.13
C ASN A 287 14.13 -0.39 -17.47
N THR A 288 13.35 -1.44 -17.76
CA THR A 288 13.51 -2.28 -18.95
C THR A 288 12.21 -2.32 -19.73
N TYR A 289 12.23 -1.76 -20.94
CA TYR A 289 11.11 -1.79 -21.89
C TYR A 289 11.64 -1.64 -23.31
N THR A 290 10.82 -1.96 -24.30
CA THR A 290 11.16 -1.80 -25.73
C THR A 290 10.28 -0.72 -26.37
N ALA A 291 10.62 -0.27 -27.57
CA ALA A 291 9.73 0.62 -28.32
C ALA A 291 8.43 -0.09 -28.76
N ALA A 292 8.46 -1.42 -28.90
CA ALA A 292 7.30 -2.23 -29.26
C ALA A 292 6.37 -2.49 -28.08
N ASP A 293 6.94 -2.62 -26.88
CA ASP A 293 6.20 -2.80 -25.63
C ASP A 293 6.83 -1.92 -24.53
N SER A 294 6.09 -0.88 -24.18
CA SER A 294 6.49 0.13 -23.20
C SER A 294 5.44 0.36 -22.11
N ILE A 295 4.40 -0.45 -22.09
CA ILE A 295 3.30 -0.35 -21.12
C ILE A 295 3.54 -1.40 -20.05
N PHE A 296 3.45 -0.99 -18.79
CA PHE A 296 3.51 -1.91 -17.66
C PHE A 296 2.07 -2.10 -17.23
N ASN A 297 1.43 -3.18 -17.71
CA ASN A 297 -0.01 -3.36 -17.59
C ASN A 297 -0.45 -3.78 -16.19
N GLY A 298 0.41 -4.39 -15.39
CA GLY A 298 0.11 -4.70 -13.99
C GLY A 298 -1.04 -5.69 -13.83
N ALA A 299 -1.02 -6.77 -14.63
CA ALA A 299 -2.05 -7.80 -14.56
C ALA A 299 -1.98 -8.56 -13.23
N ARG A 300 -0.79 -8.99 -12.82
CA ARG A 300 -0.54 -9.64 -11.52
C ARG A 300 -0.46 -8.59 -10.42
N ASP A 301 0.20 -7.46 -10.71
CA ASP A 301 0.38 -6.36 -9.77
C ASP A 301 -0.32 -5.07 -10.27
N ASN A 302 -1.54 -4.75 -9.86
CA ASN A 302 -2.43 -5.54 -9.01
C ASN A 302 -3.88 -5.53 -9.54
N ALA A 303 -4.04 -5.64 -10.86
CA ALA A 303 -5.35 -5.95 -11.41
C ALA A 303 -5.90 -7.25 -10.82
N PHE A 304 -5.03 -8.23 -10.51
CA PHE A 304 -5.39 -9.49 -9.86
C PHE A 304 -6.14 -9.33 -8.54
N GLY A 305 -5.59 -8.58 -7.59
CA GLY A 305 -6.23 -8.29 -6.31
C GLY A 305 -7.46 -7.40 -6.47
N THR A 306 -7.42 -6.44 -7.39
CA THR A 306 -8.60 -5.60 -7.71
C THR A 306 -9.78 -6.44 -8.23
N VAL A 307 -9.53 -7.43 -9.09
CA VAL A 307 -10.57 -8.36 -9.60
C VAL A 307 -11.13 -9.23 -8.47
N ALA A 308 -10.29 -9.69 -7.55
CA ALA A 308 -10.73 -10.43 -6.37
C ALA A 308 -11.61 -9.57 -5.45
N MET A 309 -11.24 -8.31 -5.25
CA MET A 309 -12.03 -7.33 -4.49
C MET A 309 -13.37 -7.01 -5.16
N LEU A 310 -13.41 -6.84 -6.48
CA LEU A 310 -14.67 -6.66 -7.24
C LEU A 310 -15.57 -7.91 -7.17
N THR A 311 -14.97 -9.10 -7.21
CA THR A 311 -15.69 -10.37 -7.02
C THR A 311 -16.31 -10.45 -5.63
N ALA A 312 -15.55 -10.11 -4.59
CA ALA A 312 -16.05 -10.05 -3.21
C ALA A 312 -17.16 -9.01 -3.07
N ALA A 313 -16.99 -7.81 -3.64
CA ALA A 313 -18.02 -6.77 -3.62
C ALA A 313 -19.34 -7.27 -4.23
N LYS A 314 -19.28 -7.98 -5.36
CA LYS A 314 -20.46 -8.56 -6.02
C LYS A 314 -21.13 -9.67 -5.21
N THR A 315 -20.38 -10.66 -4.75
CA THR A 315 -20.98 -11.81 -4.05
C THR A 315 -21.52 -11.41 -2.68
N LEU A 316 -20.90 -10.43 -2.03
CA LEU A 316 -21.31 -9.90 -0.73
C LEU A 316 -22.46 -8.89 -0.87
N SER A 317 -22.59 -8.15 -1.97
CA SER A 317 -23.77 -7.29 -2.17
C SER A 317 -25.04 -8.11 -2.43
N LEU A 318 -24.93 -9.20 -3.19
CA LEU A 318 -26.05 -10.10 -3.48
C LEU A 318 -26.46 -10.96 -2.27
N LYS A 319 -25.50 -11.30 -1.41
CA LYS A 319 -25.71 -12.03 -0.15
C LYS A 319 -24.86 -11.39 0.95
N PRO A 320 -25.36 -10.37 1.65
CA PRO A 320 -24.59 -9.69 2.69
C PRO A 320 -24.27 -10.57 3.89
N THR A 321 -23.22 -10.21 4.62
CA THR A 321 -22.82 -10.90 5.87
C THR A 321 -23.53 -10.30 7.09
N LYS A 322 -23.28 -10.83 8.29
CA LYS A 322 -23.77 -10.23 9.54
C LYS A 322 -23.18 -8.83 9.77
N ARG A 323 -21.86 -8.70 9.61
CA ARG A 323 -21.16 -7.41 9.63
C ARG A 323 -21.32 -6.68 8.31
N SER A 324 -21.16 -5.37 8.36
CA SER A 324 -21.03 -4.58 7.13
C SER A 324 -19.67 -4.86 6.48
N ILE A 325 -19.61 -4.73 5.16
CA ILE A 325 -18.36 -4.79 4.41
C ILE A 325 -18.04 -3.38 3.92
N LEU A 326 -16.83 -2.92 4.22
CA LEU A 326 -16.27 -1.70 3.68
C LEU A 326 -15.29 -2.09 2.57
N VAL A 327 -15.63 -1.78 1.32
CA VAL A 327 -14.78 -2.10 0.17
C VAL A 327 -13.98 -0.87 -0.21
N ILE A 328 -12.66 -0.98 -0.29
CA ILE A 328 -11.78 0.14 -0.66
C ILE A 328 -10.81 -0.28 -1.76
N ALA A 329 -10.87 0.40 -2.91
CA ALA A 329 -9.82 0.35 -3.92
C ALA A 329 -8.86 1.51 -3.70
N TYR A 330 -7.59 1.23 -3.40
CA TYR A 330 -6.58 2.25 -3.15
C TYR A 330 -5.89 2.71 -4.42
N THR A 331 -5.57 4.00 -4.47
CA THR A 331 -4.61 4.57 -5.42
C THR A 331 -3.30 4.90 -4.69
N GLY A 332 -2.19 4.93 -5.42
CA GLY A 332 -0.93 5.43 -4.89
C GLY A 332 -0.18 4.44 -4.02
N GLU A 333 -0.45 3.14 -4.17
CA GLU A 333 0.33 2.07 -3.54
C GLU A 333 1.78 2.13 -4.03
N GLU A 334 1.95 2.17 -5.36
CA GLU A 334 3.25 2.08 -6.05
C GLU A 334 4.18 3.27 -5.79
N VAL A 335 3.60 4.37 -5.31
CA VAL A 335 4.31 5.60 -4.96
C VAL A 335 4.45 5.76 -3.44
N GLY A 336 4.27 4.67 -2.69
CA GLY A 336 4.57 4.56 -1.27
C GLY A 336 3.34 4.48 -0.36
N LEU A 337 2.33 3.69 -0.73
CA LEU A 337 1.11 3.43 0.04
C LEU A 337 0.31 4.71 0.36
N LEU A 338 0.38 5.71 -0.52
CA LEU A 338 -0.08 7.05 -0.18
C LEU A 338 -1.61 7.12 -0.03
N GLY A 339 -2.38 6.36 -0.83
CA GLY A 339 -3.84 6.33 -0.72
C GLY A 339 -4.33 5.63 0.54
N SER A 340 -3.74 4.48 0.91
CA SER A 340 -4.12 3.79 2.14
C SER A 340 -3.68 4.54 3.39
N LYS A 341 -2.50 5.17 3.38
CA LYS A 341 -2.08 6.10 4.46
C LYS A 341 -3.05 7.26 4.59
N TYR A 342 -3.43 7.87 3.48
CA TYR A 342 -4.40 8.97 3.48
C TYR A 342 -5.75 8.53 4.07
N TYR A 343 -6.27 7.37 3.66
CA TYR A 343 -7.51 6.82 4.22
C TYR A 343 -7.39 6.56 5.72
N ALA A 344 -6.30 5.95 6.18
CA ALA A 344 -6.08 5.67 7.59
C ALA A 344 -6.01 6.94 8.46
N ASP A 345 -5.57 8.07 7.90
CA ASP A 345 -5.54 9.36 8.58
C ASP A 345 -6.84 10.17 8.40
N HIS A 346 -7.62 9.90 7.34
CA HIS A 346 -8.86 10.59 7.00
C HIS A 346 -9.98 9.59 6.70
N PRO A 347 -10.36 8.75 7.66
CA PRO A 347 -11.23 7.62 7.40
C PRO A 347 -12.68 8.09 7.16
N LEU A 348 -13.34 7.48 6.17
CA LEU A 348 -14.77 7.75 5.89
C LEU A 348 -15.73 6.97 6.80
N VAL A 349 -15.20 5.99 7.53
CA VAL A 349 -15.88 5.24 8.59
C VAL A 349 -14.97 5.27 9.81
N PRO A 350 -15.47 5.58 11.02
CA PRO A 350 -14.65 5.57 12.24
C PRO A 350 -13.82 4.29 12.38
N LEU A 351 -12.50 4.40 12.54
CA LEU A 351 -11.61 3.24 12.53
C LEU A 351 -11.91 2.22 13.64
N ASN A 352 -12.45 2.66 14.77
CA ASN A 352 -12.86 1.76 15.86
C ASN A 352 -14.07 0.87 15.50
N GLN A 353 -14.75 1.14 14.38
CA GLN A 353 -15.77 0.28 13.79
C GLN A 353 -15.20 -0.72 12.77
N CYS A 354 -14.01 -0.49 12.22
CA CYS A 354 -13.34 -1.40 11.31
C CYS A 354 -12.65 -2.51 12.09
N VAL A 355 -13.12 -3.75 12.01
CA VAL A 355 -12.70 -4.84 12.91
C VAL A 355 -11.65 -5.77 12.32
N PHE A 356 -11.50 -5.74 10.99
CA PHE A 356 -10.56 -6.57 10.25
C PHE A 356 -10.35 -5.97 8.86
N ASN A 357 -9.15 -6.09 8.30
CA ASN A 357 -8.85 -5.75 6.93
C ASN A 357 -8.34 -7.00 6.19
N LEU A 358 -9.04 -7.41 5.12
CA LEU A 358 -8.55 -8.43 4.21
C LEU A 358 -8.05 -7.72 2.94
N ASN A 359 -6.74 -7.51 2.86
CA ASN A 359 -6.11 -6.93 1.67
C ASN A 359 -5.82 -8.00 0.64
N SER A 360 -5.88 -7.66 -0.64
CA SER A 360 -5.32 -8.46 -1.72
C SER A 360 -4.31 -7.67 -2.51
N ASP A 361 -3.08 -8.13 -2.46
CA ASP A 361 -1.96 -7.66 -3.25
C ASP A 361 -1.09 -8.86 -3.59
N GLY A 362 -0.45 -8.85 -4.75
CA GLY A 362 0.65 -9.76 -4.98
C GLY A 362 1.17 -9.81 -6.39
N ALA A 363 2.47 -9.55 -6.49
CA ALA A 363 3.32 -9.98 -7.60
C ALA A 363 3.49 -11.51 -7.71
N GLY A 364 3.11 -12.24 -6.67
CA GLY A 364 3.23 -13.70 -6.56
C GLY A 364 2.30 -14.43 -7.52
N TYR A 365 2.81 -15.47 -8.20
CA TYR A 365 2.04 -16.22 -9.18
C TYR A 365 2.65 -17.59 -9.55
N ALA A 366 3.67 -18.03 -8.82
CA ALA A 366 4.49 -19.18 -9.17
C ALA A 366 3.81 -20.54 -8.86
N ASP A 367 2.89 -20.58 -7.89
CA ASP A 367 2.20 -21.80 -7.45
C ASP A 367 0.68 -21.61 -7.47
N LYS A 368 0.05 -22.08 -8.55
CA LYS A 368 -1.40 -21.98 -8.78
C LYS A 368 -2.23 -22.98 -7.96
N THR A 369 -1.61 -23.76 -7.08
CA THR A 369 -2.32 -24.71 -6.21
C THR A 369 -2.65 -24.13 -4.84
N LEU A 370 -2.19 -22.91 -4.55
CA LEU A 370 -2.33 -22.27 -3.24
C LEU A 370 -2.59 -20.77 -3.33
N VAL A 371 -2.89 -20.20 -2.18
CA VAL A 371 -2.84 -18.76 -1.87
C VAL A 371 -1.73 -18.52 -0.88
N SER A 372 -0.96 -17.45 -1.07
CA SER A 372 0.01 -17.00 -0.08
C SER A 372 -0.62 -15.94 0.82
N VAL A 373 -0.47 -16.10 2.13
CA VAL A 373 -1.09 -15.20 3.10
C VAL A 373 -0.01 -14.62 4.00
N ILE A 374 0.27 -13.35 3.80
CA ILE A 374 1.22 -12.60 4.60
C ILE A 374 0.50 -12.17 5.89
N GLY A 375 1.03 -12.60 7.04
CA GLY A 375 0.41 -12.43 8.35
C GLY A 375 -0.66 -13.47 8.71
N LEU A 376 -0.60 -14.67 8.12
CA LEU A 376 -1.58 -15.75 8.37
C LEU A 376 -1.75 -16.07 9.87
N ASP A 377 -0.63 -16.19 10.58
CA ASP A 377 -0.59 -16.57 12.00
C ASP A 377 -0.65 -15.37 12.96
N ARG A 378 -0.80 -14.15 12.43
CA ARG A 378 -0.82 -12.90 13.22
C ARG A 378 -2.21 -12.55 13.77
N THR A 379 -3.25 -13.26 13.34
CA THR A 379 -4.64 -12.99 13.73
C THR A 379 -5.40 -14.26 14.11
N ASN A 380 -6.55 -14.12 14.76
CA ASN A 380 -7.45 -15.24 15.04
C ASN A 380 -8.31 -15.69 13.84
N CYS A 381 -7.96 -15.29 12.61
CA CYS A 381 -8.72 -15.56 11.39
C CYS A 381 -8.12 -16.64 10.49
N LYS A 382 -7.04 -17.33 10.92
CA LYS A 382 -6.40 -18.41 10.15
C LYS A 382 -7.39 -19.49 9.67
N ALA A 383 -8.27 -19.95 10.58
CA ALA A 383 -9.23 -21.00 10.25
C ALA A 383 -10.23 -20.58 9.16
N GLU A 384 -10.68 -19.31 9.18
CA GLU A 384 -11.57 -18.78 8.13
C GLU A 384 -10.85 -18.66 6.79
N ILE A 385 -9.58 -18.25 6.79
CA ILE A 385 -8.75 -18.15 5.58
C ILE A 385 -8.51 -19.53 4.96
N GLU A 386 -8.08 -20.51 5.77
CA GLU A 386 -7.86 -21.89 5.32
C GLU A 386 -9.14 -22.54 4.79
N ALA A 387 -10.27 -22.32 5.47
CA ALA A 387 -11.58 -22.80 5.00
C ALA A 387 -12.02 -22.11 3.69
N GLY A 388 -11.73 -20.82 3.56
CA GLY A 388 -11.97 -20.01 2.38
C GLY A 388 -11.31 -20.59 1.13
N CYS A 389 -9.99 -20.82 1.21
CA CYS A 389 -9.19 -21.38 0.12
C CYS A 389 -9.54 -22.84 -0.19
N LYS A 390 -9.72 -23.66 0.86
CA LYS A 390 -10.04 -25.09 0.71
C LYS A 390 -11.36 -25.31 -0.04
N ALA A 391 -12.34 -24.43 0.13
CA ALA A 391 -13.63 -24.53 -0.54
C ALA A 391 -13.54 -24.50 -2.08
N PHE A 392 -12.46 -23.93 -2.62
CA PHE A 392 -12.20 -23.84 -4.07
C PHE A 392 -10.96 -24.63 -4.51
N GLY A 393 -10.49 -25.54 -3.64
CA GLY A 393 -9.38 -26.45 -3.94
C GLY A 393 -8.00 -25.78 -3.92
N LEU A 394 -7.83 -24.69 -3.19
CA LEU A 394 -6.55 -24.02 -2.98
C LEU A 394 -5.99 -24.33 -1.58
N GLY A 395 -4.70 -24.60 -1.51
CA GLY A 395 -3.94 -24.60 -0.25
C GLY A 395 -3.66 -23.19 0.26
N VAL A 396 -3.05 -23.09 1.45
CA VAL A 396 -2.60 -21.81 2.03
C VAL A 396 -1.14 -21.94 2.43
N PHE A 397 -0.33 -20.93 2.10
CA PHE A 397 1.05 -20.82 2.53
C PHE A 397 1.26 -19.49 3.28
N GLY A 398 1.63 -19.56 4.55
CA GLY A 398 1.83 -18.38 5.40
C GLY A 398 3.20 -17.74 5.19
N ASP A 399 3.24 -16.40 5.16
CA ASP A 399 4.45 -15.57 5.23
C ASP A 399 5.59 -16.04 4.31
N PRO A 400 5.37 -16.07 2.98
CA PRO A 400 6.45 -16.37 2.05
C PRO A 400 7.57 -15.32 2.18
N SER A 401 8.83 -15.78 2.16
CA SER A 401 10.01 -14.91 2.28
C SER A 401 9.96 -13.95 3.48
N PRO A 402 9.91 -14.46 4.74
CA PRO A 402 9.81 -13.62 5.94
C PRO A 402 10.97 -12.62 6.06
N GLU A 403 12.14 -12.93 5.50
CA GLU A 403 13.30 -12.04 5.43
C GLU A 403 13.06 -10.74 4.65
N GLN A 404 12.03 -10.70 3.80
CA GLN A 404 11.67 -9.53 2.98
C GLN A 404 10.75 -8.54 3.71
N GLY A 405 10.22 -8.91 4.89
CA GLY A 405 9.31 -8.07 5.66
C GLY A 405 8.03 -7.67 4.89
N LEU A 406 7.49 -8.58 4.06
CA LEU A 406 6.42 -8.28 3.10
C LEU A 406 5.16 -7.67 3.75
N PHE A 407 4.86 -8.03 5.00
CA PHE A 407 3.67 -7.51 5.69
C PHE A 407 3.64 -5.98 5.75
N ASP A 408 4.80 -5.34 5.88
CA ASP A 408 4.91 -3.89 6.04
C ASP A 408 5.11 -3.17 4.69
N ARG A 409 4.86 -3.86 3.55
CA ARG A 409 5.16 -3.38 2.19
C ARG A 409 3.95 -3.18 1.29
N SER A 410 2.72 -3.39 1.78
CA SER A 410 1.48 -3.18 1.04
C SER A 410 0.46 -2.36 1.86
N ASP A 411 -0.67 -2.01 1.26
CA ASP A 411 -1.70 -1.13 1.83
C ASP A 411 -2.31 -1.63 3.15
N ASN A 412 -2.25 -2.94 3.41
CA ASN A 412 -2.70 -3.55 4.65
C ASN A 412 -2.04 -2.89 5.89
N VAL A 413 -0.76 -2.50 5.76
CA VAL A 413 0.03 -1.93 6.85
C VAL A 413 -0.55 -0.61 7.37
N SER A 414 -1.19 0.18 6.50
CA SER A 414 -1.75 1.49 6.86
C SER A 414 -2.86 1.36 7.91
N LEU A 415 -3.70 0.33 7.80
CA LEU A 415 -4.73 0.02 8.81
C LEU A 415 -4.15 -0.80 9.98
N ALA A 416 -3.17 -1.67 9.72
CA ALA A 416 -2.46 -2.39 10.78
C ALA A 416 -1.80 -1.44 11.79
N ALA A 417 -1.16 -0.38 11.29
CA ALA A 417 -0.54 0.67 12.11
C ALA A 417 -1.55 1.42 12.99
N LYS A 418 -2.84 1.42 12.62
CA LYS A 418 -3.94 1.96 13.44
C LYS A 418 -4.54 0.93 14.40
N GLY A 419 -4.06 -0.31 14.38
CA GLY A 419 -4.48 -1.39 15.28
C GLY A 419 -5.50 -2.37 14.68
N ILE A 420 -5.86 -2.25 13.40
CA ILE A 420 -6.83 -3.14 12.77
C ILE A 420 -6.12 -4.41 12.26
N PRO A 421 -6.53 -5.63 12.66
CA PRO A 421 -5.96 -6.89 12.14
C PRO A 421 -6.04 -6.94 10.61
N ALA A 422 -4.90 -7.10 9.93
CA ALA A 422 -4.80 -6.82 8.49
C ALA A 422 -3.86 -7.75 7.71
N PRO A 423 -4.16 -9.06 7.58
CA PRO A 423 -3.38 -9.92 6.70
C PRO A 423 -3.56 -9.54 5.23
N ASP A 424 -2.57 -9.90 4.43
CA ASP A 424 -2.56 -9.70 2.99
C ASP A 424 -2.64 -11.04 2.24
N PHE A 425 -3.53 -11.08 1.24
CA PHE A 425 -3.95 -12.27 0.52
C PHE A 425 -3.44 -12.20 -0.93
N ALA A 426 -2.37 -12.92 -1.21
CA ALA A 426 -1.60 -12.87 -2.45
C ALA A 426 -1.78 -14.13 -3.30
N PRO A 427 -1.71 -14.03 -4.64
CA PRO A 427 -1.66 -15.22 -5.48
C PRO A 427 -0.39 -16.02 -5.17
N GLY A 428 -0.41 -17.32 -5.42
CA GLY A 428 0.43 -18.28 -4.73
C GLY A 428 1.91 -18.24 -5.11
N PHE A 429 2.77 -18.19 -4.09
CA PHE A 429 4.22 -18.29 -4.17
C PHE A 429 4.82 -18.74 -2.83
N LYS A 430 5.97 -19.42 -2.85
CA LYS A 430 6.65 -19.87 -1.63
C LYS A 430 7.93 -19.08 -1.31
N SER A 431 8.44 -18.35 -2.30
CA SER A 431 9.65 -17.53 -2.24
C SER A 431 9.53 -16.33 -3.17
N PHE A 432 10.07 -15.19 -2.75
CA PHE A 432 10.20 -14.02 -3.61
C PHE A 432 11.47 -14.14 -4.47
N ASP A 433 11.38 -14.88 -5.57
CA ASP A 433 12.53 -15.30 -6.37
C ASP A 433 12.53 -14.72 -7.80
N GLY A 434 13.46 -15.22 -8.63
CA GLY A 434 13.64 -14.77 -10.01
C GLY A 434 12.44 -15.02 -10.92
N GLU A 435 11.54 -15.95 -10.61
CA GLU A 435 10.32 -16.14 -11.42
C GLU A 435 9.34 -14.98 -11.25
N ILE A 436 9.23 -14.45 -10.03
CA ILE A 436 8.43 -13.24 -9.76
C ILE A 436 9.07 -12.05 -10.49
N ALA A 437 10.40 -11.92 -10.45
CA ALA A 437 11.12 -10.80 -11.07
C ALA A 437 10.95 -10.70 -12.60
N LYS A 438 10.51 -11.77 -13.29
CA LYS A 438 10.20 -11.74 -14.73
C LYS A 438 8.98 -10.88 -15.07
N TYR A 439 8.05 -10.75 -14.13
CA TYR A 439 6.76 -10.08 -14.34
C TYR A 439 6.60 -8.86 -13.43
N TYR A 440 7.06 -8.93 -12.18
CA TYR A 440 6.90 -7.84 -11.24
C TYR A 440 7.52 -6.53 -11.75
N HIS A 441 6.69 -5.50 -11.89
CA HIS A 441 7.06 -4.20 -12.46
C HIS A 441 7.74 -4.31 -13.83
N GLN A 442 7.40 -5.33 -14.61
CA GLN A 442 7.88 -5.54 -15.99
C GLN A 442 6.75 -5.37 -16.99
N ALA A 443 7.09 -4.91 -18.20
CA ALA A 443 6.13 -4.83 -19.31
C ALA A 443 5.47 -6.20 -19.63
N ALA A 444 6.15 -7.30 -19.31
CA ALA A 444 5.63 -8.66 -19.46
C ALA A 444 4.42 -8.98 -18.55
N ASP A 445 4.08 -8.14 -17.55
CA ASP A 445 2.92 -8.36 -16.67
C ASP A 445 1.59 -7.99 -17.35
N ASN A 446 1.21 -8.83 -18.30
CA ASN A 446 0.06 -8.66 -19.18
C ASN A 446 -1.08 -9.63 -18.85
N PRO A 447 -2.34 -9.31 -19.22
CA PRO A 447 -3.50 -10.19 -19.01
C PRO A 447 -3.31 -11.59 -19.60
N ASP A 448 -2.61 -11.71 -20.73
CA ASP A 448 -2.37 -12.99 -21.40
C ASP A 448 -1.38 -13.89 -20.65
N SER A 449 -0.67 -13.34 -19.65
CA SER A 449 0.18 -14.11 -18.74
C SER A 449 -0.61 -14.76 -17.58
N VAL A 450 -1.92 -14.53 -17.52
CA VAL A 450 -2.81 -14.98 -16.43
C VAL A 450 -3.59 -16.24 -16.82
N ASP A 451 -3.71 -17.14 -15.86
CA ASP A 451 -4.51 -18.36 -15.89
C ASP A 451 -5.85 -18.03 -15.24
N PHE A 452 -6.86 -17.84 -16.08
CA PHE A 452 -8.18 -17.41 -15.63
C PHE A 452 -8.90 -18.44 -14.78
N ASP A 453 -8.54 -19.73 -14.85
CA ASP A 453 -9.14 -20.75 -13.99
C ASP A 453 -8.58 -20.64 -12.57
N TYR A 454 -7.28 -20.38 -12.45
CA TYR A 454 -6.66 -20.07 -11.16
C TYR A 454 -7.18 -18.73 -10.60
N LEU A 455 -7.21 -17.67 -11.40
CA LEU A 455 -7.75 -16.37 -10.98
C LEU A 455 -9.19 -16.48 -10.48
N LEU A 456 -10.05 -17.25 -11.17
CA LEU A 456 -11.42 -17.49 -10.69
C LEU A 456 -11.42 -18.14 -9.30
N LYS A 457 -10.66 -19.22 -9.09
CA LYS A 457 -10.58 -19.90 -7.78
C LYS A 457 -10.04 -18.97 -6.69
N PHE A 458 -9.05 -18.14 -7.03
CA PHE A 458 -8.50 -17.14 -6.13
C PHE A 458 -9.58 -16.11 -5.72
N CYS A 459 -10.28 -15.52 -6.69
CA CYS A 459 -11.34 -14.54 -6.45
C CYS A 459 -12.47 -15.13 -5.60
N GLN A 460 -12.86 -16.37 -5.87
CA GLN A 460 -13.85 -17.10 -5.08
C GLN A 460 -13.37 -17.36 -3.65
N SER A 461 -12.11 -17.75 -3.47
CA SER A 461 -11.50 -17.98 -2.16
C SER A 461 -11.41 -16.71 -1.34
N PHE A 462 -11.00 -15.60 -1.95
CA PHE A 462 -10.92 -14.29 -1.31
C PHE A 462 -12.32 -13.81 -0.87
N ALA A 463 -13.30 -13.86 -1.77
CA ALA A 463 -14.68 -13.49 -1.46
C ALA A 463 -15.30 -14.35 -0.36
N TYR A 464 -15.07 -15.66 -0.38
CA TYR A 464 -15.60 -16.56 0.64
C TYR A 464 -14.89 -16.39 1.99
N THR A 465 -13.58 -16.12 1.99
CA THR A 465 -12.83 -15.75 3.19
C THR A 465 -13.42 -14.50 3.84
N ALA A 466 -13.67 -13.45 3.06
CA ALA A 466 -14.33 -12.23 3.55
C ALA A 466 -15.73 -12.55 4.12
N ARG A 467 -16.51 -13.44 3.46
CA ARG A 467 -17.81 -13.90 3.97
C ARG A 467 -17.70 -14.59 5.33
N LEU A 468 -16.74 -15.51 5.48
CA LEU A 468 -16.55 -16.26 6.72
C LEU A 468 -16.18 -15.32 7.87
N ILE A 469 -15.28 -14.37 7.62
CA ILE A 469 -14.86 -13.37 8.61
C ILE A 469 -16.00 -12.41 8.95
N GLY A 470 -16.75 -11.91 7.96
CA GLY A 470 -17.94 -11.07 8.16
C GLY A 470 -19.03 -11.73 9.00
N ASN A 471 -19.09 -13.07 8.99
CA ASN A 471 -20.02 -13.87 9.79
C ASN A 471 -19.42 -14.47 11.07
N LYS A 472 -18.12 -14.29 11.32
CA LYS A 472 -17.41 -14.88 12.47
C LYS A 472 -18.06 -14.41 13.78
N PRO A 473 -18.43 -15.32 14.71
CA PRO A 473 -19.10 -14.90 15.95
C PRO A 473 -18.16 -14.09 16.85
N VAL A 474 -16.89 -14.44 16.87
CA VAL A 474 -15.85 -13.75 17.65
C VAL A 474 -15.27 -12.63 16.82
N LYS A 475 -15.19 -11.43 17.39
CA LYS A 475 -14.55 -10.27 16.78
C LYS A 475 -13.09 -10.58 16.43
N PRO A 476 -12.61 -10.26 15.22
CA PRO A 476 -11.21 -10.48 14.88
C PRO A 476 -10.24 -9.69 15.78
N TYR A 477 -9.06 -10.25 16.02
CA TYR A 477 -8.01 -9.65 16.85
C TYR A 477 -6.59 -10.10 16.44
N TRP A 478 -5.60 -9.30 16.82
CA TRP A 478 -4.17 -9.66 16.74
C TRP A 478 -3.81 -10.72 17.77
N THR A 479 -2.99 -11.69 17.40
CA THR A 479 -2.43 -12.64 18.36
C THR A 479 -1.57 -11.91 19.40
N ALA A 480 -1.49 -12.47 20.61
CA ALA A 480 -0.79 -11.83 21.72
C ALA A 480 0.70 -11.65 21.40
N GLY A 481 1.23 -10.46 21.66
CA GLY A 481 2.62 -10.10 21.38
C GLY A 481 2.88 -9.57 19.96
N ASP A 482 1.84 -9.45 19.13
CA ASP A 482 1.99 -8.85 17.81
C ASP A 482 2.40 -7.36 17.91
N LYS A 483 3.25 -6.91 16.97
CA LYS A 483 3.71 -5.53 16.82
C LYS A 483 2.57 -4.49 16.85
N TYR A 484 1.40 -4.83 16.30
CA TYR A 484 0.26 -3.92 16.18
C TYR A 484 -0.79 -4.09 17.29
N GLU A 485 -0.62 -5.05 18.20
CA GLU A 485 -1.54 -5.28 19.33
C GLU A 485 -1.68 -4.04 20.25
N PRO A 486 -0.60 -3.29 20.60
CA PRO A 486 -0.74 -2.09 21.43
C PRO A 486 -1.61 -1.00 20.78
N ALA A 487 -1.48 -0.81 19.47
CA ALA A 487 -2.32 0.14 18.72
C ALA A 487 -3.78 -0.31 18.72
N ALA A 488 -4.05 -1.62 18.65
CA ALA A 488 -5.40 -2.16 18.73
C ALA A 488 -6.05 -1.89 20.10
N LYS A 489 -5.29 -2.10 21.19
CA LYS A 489 -5.75 -1.79 22.56
C LYS A 489 -6.14 -0.31 22.70
N ALA A 490 -5.29 0.58 22.17
CA ALA A 490 -5.58 2.02 22.15
C ALA A 490 -6.82 2.37 21.30
N LEU A 491 -6.96 1.76 20.11
CA LEU A 491 -8.08 2.04 19.19
C LEU A 491 -9.44 1.61 19.76
N TYR A 492 -9.49 0.42 20.38
CA TYR A 492 -10.74 -0.17 20.87
C TYR A 492 -11.00 0.05 22.37
N GLY A 493 -10.12 0.77 23.07
CA GLY A 493 -10.25 1.09 24.50
C GLY A 493 -10.20 -0.14 25.41
N LYS A 494 -9.27 -1.06 25.14
CA LYS A 494 -9.12 -2.35 25.87
C LYS A 494 -7.81 -2.48 26.63
#